data_AF-A0AB40ACP7-F1
#
_entry.id   AF-A0AB40ACP7-F1
#
_cell.length_a   1.000
_cell.length_b   1.000
_cell.length_c   1.000
_cell.angle_alpha   90.00
_cell.angle_beta   90.00
_cell.angle_gamma   90.00
#
_symmetry.space_group_name_H-M   'P 1'
#
loop_
_entity.id
_entity.type
_entity.pdbx_description
1 polymer ?
#
loop_
_entity_poly.entity_id
_entity_poly.type
_entity_poly.pdbx_seq_one_letter_code
_entity_poly.pdbx_strand_id
1 'polypeptide(L)'
;MSSYQLTFILGIAFLCALVGGTTQPASTRRPPVTTARPTARPTARPTARSCPLFPEVCSRGSPKVCGRTPRGECQRFENICHLMLANVLRLPEGVRHTRDIECRNVRGDGPAHRRPCFNPCPARPVVCKRSPPSQNICVRSRNGRQCKVLANTCQLRNQNCHSQPRNNWLRTDRRRCGQLQLGDKPQECIRVPVRTSPRTTRRPRSTPSPRSTTTTTARSV
;
A
#
# COMPACT_ATOMS: atom_id res chain seq x y z
N MET A 1 10.14 -23.57 54.98
CA MET A 1 8.82 -23.43 55.61
C MET A 1 8.82 -22.13 56.41
N SER A 2 8.08 -21.10 55.99
CA SER A 2 7.57 -20.05 56.89
C SER A 2 6.58 -19.13 56.15
N SER A 3 5.31 -19.44 56.39
CA SER A 3 4.07 -18.66 56.37
C SER A 3 4.10 -17.15 56.08
N TYR A 4 3.78 -16.74 54.85
CA TYR A 4 3.18 -15.42 54.53
C TYR A 4 2.24 -15.54 53.31
N GLN A 5 1.40 -16.56 53.34
CA GLN A 5 0.25 -16.71 52.44
C GLN A 5 -1.02 -16.46 53.26
N LEU A 6 -1.94 -15.72 52.66
CA LEU A 6 -3.34 -15.51 53.03
C LEU A 6 -3.67 -14.45 54.07
N THR A 7 -4.70 -13.68 53.68
CA THR A 7 -5.56 -12.73 54.43
C THR A 7 -5.14 -11.27 54.43
N PHE A 8 -6.12 -10.39 54.18
CA PHE A 8 -6.05 -8.94 53.96
C PHE A 8 -5.47 -8.57 52.58
N ILE A 9 -6.23 -8.45 51.50
CA ILE A 9 -7.12 -7.32 51.18
C ILE A 9 -8.22 -7.83 50.21
N LEU A 10 -9.13 -8.64 50.74
CA LEU A 10 -10.43 -8.98 50.14
C LEU A 10 -11.43 -8.81 51.30
N GLY A 11 -11.92 -7.59 51.55
CA GLY A 11 -12.86 -7.38 52.66
C GLY A 11 -12.90 -5.98 53.27
N ILE A 12 -13.00 -4.93 52.45
CA ILE A 12 -13.72 -3.70 52.84
C ILE A 12 -14.60 -3.39 51.63
N ALA A 13 -15.68 -4.14 51.44
CA ALA A 13 -16.99 -3.77 51.95
C ALA A 13 -17.35 -2.33 51.53
N PHE A 14 -18.13 -2.17 50.46
CA PHE A 14 -19.59 -2.05 50.62
C PHE A 14 -19.93 -0.94 51.61
N LEU A 15 -19.92 0.33 51.16
CA LEU A 15 -20.62 1.46 51.80
C LEU A 15 -20.44 2.70 50.90
N CYS A 16 -21.28 2.81 49.88
CA CYS A 16 -21.72 4.08 49.26
C CYS A 16 -22.79 3.80 48.18
N ALA A 17 -23.69 2.87 48.46
CA ALA A 17 -24.95 2.74 47.74
C ALA A 17 -26.08 2.97 48.76
N LEU A 18 -27.01 3.84 48.37
CA LEU A 18 -28.35 4.04 48.93
C LEU A 18 -28.47 4.89 50.21
N VAL A 19 -28.61 6.21 50.02
CA VAL A 19 -29.83 7.00 50.36
C VAL A 19 -29.79 8.23 49.43
N GLY A 20 -30.76 8.59 48.58
CA GLY A 20 -32.14 8.18 48.47
C GLY A 20 -33.08 9.37 48.65
N GLY A 21 -33.46 10.03 47.54
CA GLY A 21 -34.66 10.89 47.41
C GLY A 21 -34.54 12.29 48.03
N THR A 22 -35.17 13.35 47.56
CA THR A 22 -36.35 13.62 46.71
C THR A 22 -36.27 15.13 46.36
N THR A 23 -36.63 15.73 45.22
CA THR A 23 -37.96 15.93 44.60
C THR A 23 -37.77 16.93 43.42
N GLN A 24 -38.19 16.54 42.20
CA GLN A 24 -38.91 17.30 41.13
C GLN A 24 -38.66 18.82 40.80
N PRO A 25 -39.11 19.34 39.63
CA PRO A 25 -39.42 18.72 38.33
C PRO A 25 -38.85 19.51 37.10
N ALA A 26 -39.33 19.08 35.92
CA ALA A 26 -38.94 19.44 34.56
C ALA A 26 -38.99 20.95 34.19
N SER A 27 -38.00 21.38 33.41
CA SER A 27 -38.12 22.58 32.57
C SER A 27 -37.57 22.31 31.17
N THR A 28 -38.50 21.94 30.29
CA THR A 28 -38.40 22.05 28.83
C THR A 28 -37.91 23.43 28.40
N ARG A 29 -36.76 23.51 27.73
CA ARG A 29 -36.45 24.65 26.85
C ARG A 29 -36.14 24.14 25.45
N ARG A 30 -37.21 23.98 24.67
CA ARG A 30 -37.17 23.95 23.20
C ARG A 30 -36.48 25.24 22.71
N PRO A 31 -35.52 25.19 21.78
CA PRO A 31 -35.27 26.33 20.91
C PRO A 31 -36.46 26.50 19.95
N PRO A 32 -36.83 27.75 19.59
CA PRO A 32 -37.97 28.00 18.73
C PRO A 32 -37.73 27.44 17.33
N VAL A 33 -38.67 26.60 16.88
CA VAL A 33 -38.85 26.27 15.47
C VAL A 33 -39.45 27.52 14.83
N THR A 34 -38.60 28.35 14.23
CA THR A 34 -39.06 29.44 13.37
C THR A 34 -39.44 28.84 12.03
N THR A 35 -40.74 28.66 11.84
CA THR A 35 -41.36 28.32 10.56
C THR A 35 -41.18 29.49 9.60
N ALA A 36 -40.08 29.51 8.84
CA ALA A 36 -39.92 30.42 7.70
C ALA A 36 -40.40 29.72 6.43
N ARG A 37 -41.65 29.98 6.06
CA ARG A 37 -42.25 29.66 4.76
C ARG A 37 -41.49 30.41 3.64
N PRO A 38 -41.35 29.83 2.42
CA PRO A 38 -40.45 30.37 1.40
C PRO A 38 -41.10 31.54 0.66
N THR A 39 -40.51 32.72 0.74
CA THR A 39 -40.74 33.82 -0.21
C THR A 39 -39.63 33.82 -1.25
N ALA A 40 -40.05 33.61 -2.49
CA ALA A 40 -39.23 33.58 -3.68
C ALA A 40 -38.39 34.85 -3.89
N ARG A 41 -37.13 34.68 -4.30
CA ARG A 41 -36.52 35.51 -5.34
C ARG A 41 -35.41 34.74 -6.07
N PRO A 42 -35.47 34.60 -7.41
CA PRO A 42 -34.51 33.80 -8.17
C PRO A 42 -33.38 34.68 -8.71
N THR A 43 -32.31 34.86 -7.95
CA THR A 43 -31.06 35.44 -8.48
C THR A 43 -29.86 35.00 -7.64
N ALA A 44 -29.61 33.69 -7.59
CA ALA A 44 -28.33 33.16 -7.14
C ALA A 44 -27.81 32.18 -8.19
N ARG A 45 -26.86 32.68 -8.98
CA ARG A 45 -25.99 31.92 -9.89
C ARG A 45 -25.53 30.63 -9.21
N PRO A 46 -25.70 29.43 -9.80
CA PRO A 46 -25.25 28.20 -9.18
C PRO A 46 -23.73 28.21 -9.16
N THR A 47 -23.14 28.61 -8.03
CA THR A 47 -21.72 28.41 -7.78
C THR A 47 -21.47 26.91 -7.78
N ALA A 48 -20.57 26.46 -8.66
CA ALA A 48 -20.11 25.10 -8.86
C ALA A 48 -19.46 24.46 -7.61
N ARG A 49 -20.22 24.25 -6.53
CA ARG A 49 -19.73 23.67 -5.26
C ARG A 49 -20.60 22.60 -4.64
N SER A 50 -21.70 22.19 -5.26
CA SER A 50 -22.47 21.03 -4.81
C SER A 50 -22.37 19.92 -5.84
N CYS A 51 -21.23 19.23 -5.85
CA CYS A 51 -21.23 17.89 -6.41
C CYS A 51 -21.91 17.00 -5.35
N PRO A 52 -23.12 16.45 -5.58
CA PRO A 52 -23.91 15.74 -4.57
C PRO A 52 -23.25 14.45 -4.05
N LEU A 53 -22.06 14.11 -4.57
CA LEU A 53 -21.26 12.95 -4.21
C LEU A 53 -20.29 13.20 -3.04
N PHE A 54 -20.13 14.44 -2.58
CA PHE A 54 -19.13 14.79 -1.56
C PHE A 54 -19.78 15.44 -0.33
N PRO A 55 -19.94 14.72 0.79
CA PRO A 55 -20.39 15.33 2.04
C PRO A 55 -19.39 16.39 2.54
N GLU A 56 -19.86 17.34 3.34
CA GLU A 56 -19.07 18.46 3.89
C GLU A 56 -17.83 18.01 4.70
N VAL A 57 -17.85 16.75 5.15
CA VAL A 57 -16.75 16.02 5.80
C VAL A 57 -15.50 15.90 4.91
N CYS A 58 -15.65 16.05 3.59
CA CYS A 58 -14.62 15.93 2.57
C CYS A 58 -13.89 17.25 2.31
N SER A 59 -13.48 17.95 3.36
CA SER A 59 -12.74 19.21 3.21
C SER A 59 -11.31 18.97 2.72
N ARG A 60 -10.67 19.99 2.15
CA ARG A 60 -9.24 19.93 1.75
C ARG A 60 -8.27 19.67 2.91
N GLY A 61 -8.71 19.90 4.16
CA GLY A 61 -7.91 19.63 5.37
C GLY A 61 -8.01 18.18 5.85
N SER A 62 -8.83 17.35 5.21
CA SER A 62 -9.01 15.95 5.60
C SER A 62 -7.71 15.15 5.43
N PRO A 63 -7.45 14.16 6.31
CA PRO A 63 -6.26 13.35 6.19
C PRO A 63 -6.29 12.51 4.91
N LYS A 64 -5.11 12.36 4.31
CA LYS A 64 -4.89 11.42 3.21
C LYS A 64 -5.15 10.00 3.68
N VAL A 65 -5.65 9.16 2.77
CA VAL A 65 -5.93 7.76 3.08
C VAL A 65 -5.24 6.82 2.09
N CYS A 66 -4.99 5.59 2.53
CA CYS A 66 -4.45 4.54 1.68
C CYS A 66 -5.57 3.66 1.13
N GLY A 67 -5.54 3.41 -0.17
CA GLY A 67 -6.40 2.44 -0.83
C GLY A 67 -5.61 1.34 -1.51
N ARG A 68 -6.10 0.10 -1.44
CA ARG A 68 -5.52 -1.08 -2.08
C ARG A 68 -6.38 -1.54 -3.24
N THR A 69 -5.76 -1.72 -4.41
CA THR A 69 -6.41 -2.28 -5.60
C THR A 69 -6.50 -3.81 -5.50
N PRO A 70 -7.39 -4.46 -6.28
CA PRO A 70 -7.45 -5.92 -6.37
C PRO A 70 -6.15 -6.56 -6.87
N ARG A 71 -5.30 -5.79 -7.57
CA ARG A 71 -3.97 -6.22 -8.04
C ARG A 71 -2.91 -6.22 -6.93
N GLY A 72 -3.25 -5.81 -5.72
CA GLY A 72 -2.31 -5.72 -4.59
C GLY A 72 -1.44 -4.46 -4.59
N GLU A 73 -1.82 -3.44 -5.35
CA GLU A 73 -1.14 -2.15 -5.38
C GLU A 73 -1.80 -1.17 -4.41
N CYS A 74 -1.00 -0.36 -3.75
CA CYS A 74 -1.42 0.70 -2.86
C CYS A 74 -1.33 2.05 -3.56
N GLN A 75 -2.33 2.89 -3.31
CA GLN A 75 -2.46 4.26 -3.81
C GLN A 75 -2.84 5.18 -2.64
N ARG A 76 -2.22 6.36 -2.54
CA ARG A 76 -2.70 7.43 -1.66
C ARG A 76 -3.79 8.23 -2.35
N PHE A 77 -4.85 8.53 -1.61
CA PHE A 77 -5.93 9.42 -2.00
C PHE A 77 -5.85 10.69 -1.15
N GLU A 78 -6.24 11.81 -1.74
CA GLU A 78 -6.23 13.12 -1.07
C GLU A 78 -7.02 13.09 0.24
N ASN A 79 -8.15 12.39 0.25
CA ASN A 79 -8.94 12.11 1.44
C ASN A 79 -9.84 10.89 1.22
N ILE A 80 -10.58 10.50 2.26
CA ILE A 80 -11.50 9.35 2.21
C ILE A 80 -12.55 9.46 1.12
N CYS A 81 -12.97 10.67 0.77
CA CYS A 81 -14.03 10.88 -0.20
C CYS A 81 -13.53 10.70 -1.63
N HIS A 82 -12.28 11.05 -1.91
CA HIS A 82 -11.66 10.69 -3.19
C HIS A 82 -11.54 9.18 -3.36
N LEU A 83 -11.32 8.44 -2.26
CA LEU A 83 -11.35 6.97 -2.28
C LEU A 83 -12.77 6.46 -2.52
N MET A 84 -13.78 7.01 -1.84
CA MET A 84 -15.18 6.64 -2.06
C MET A 84 -15.64 6.93 -3.49
N LEU A 85 -15.29 8.11 -4.03
CA LEU A 85 -15.57 8.45 -5.42
C LEU A 85 -14.90 7.45 -6.37
N ALA A 86 -13.62 7.11 -6.15
CA ALA A 86 -12.92 6.11 -6.94
C ALA A 86 -13.62 4.73 -6.91
N ASN A 87 -14.20 4.36 -5.76
CA ASN A 87 -14.98 3.13 -5.64
C ASN A 87 -16.30 3.18 -6.40
N VAL A 88 -17.04 4.29 -6.29
CA VAL A 88 -18.30 4.49 -7.02
C VAL A 88 -18.05 4.48 -8.52
N LEU A 89 -17.01 5.19 -8.98
CA LEU A 89 -16.62 5.27 -10.39
C LEU A 89 -15.91 4.01 -10.90
N ARG A 90 -15.58 3.05 -10.02
CA ARG A 90 -14.75 1.87 -10.34
C ARG A 90 -13.42 2.24 -11.01
N LEU A 91 -12.81 3.34 -10.56
CA LEU A 91 -11.58 3.91 -11.11
C LEU A 91 -10.54 4.14 -10.00
N PRO A 92 -9.69 3.14 -9.69
CA PRO A 92 -9.63 1.80 -10.28
C PRO A 92 -10.66 0.86 -9.65
N GLU A 93 -11.01 -0.20 -10.37
CA GLU A 93 -12.04 -1.14 -9.95
C GLU A 93 -11.70 -1.79 -8.61
N GLY A 94 -12.67 -1.79 -7.68
CA GLY A 94 -12.58 -2.54 -6.43
C GLY A 94 -11.52 -2.06 -5.43
N VAL A 95 -11.20 -0.75 -5.38
CA VAL A 95 -10.32 -0.23 -4.33
C VAL A 95 -10.96 -0.41 -2.96
N ARG A 96 -10.14 -0.78 -1.98
CA ARG A 96 -10.57 -0.86 -0.59
C ARG A 96 -9.69 0.04 0.25
N HIS A 97 -10.30 0.75 1.19
CA HIS A 97 -9.55 1.45 2.21
C HIS A 97 -8.67 0.46 2.99
N THR A 98 -7.42 0.83 3.25
CA THR A 98 -6.45 0.01 3.99
C THR A 98 -5.65 0.87 4.97
N ARG A 99 -4.83 0.25 5.81
CA ARG A 99 -4.00 0.93 6.81
C ARG A 99 -2.96 1.82 6.11
N ASP A 100 -2.72 3.03 6.64
CA ASP A 100 -1.76 3.98 6.05
C ASP A 100 -0.34 3.40 5.91
N ILE A 101 0.05 2.50 6.83
CA ILE A 101 1.35 1.81 6.79
C ILE A 101 1.57 0.98 5.52
N GLU A 102 0.49 0.49 4.87
CA GLU A 102 0.60 -0.22 3.59
C GLU A 102 1.01 0.72 2.45
N CYS A 103 0.74 2.02 2.57
CA CYS A 103 1.18 3.06 1.64
C CYS A 103 2.53 3.69 2.00
N ARG A 104 3.33 3.12 2.92
CA ARG A 104 4.62 3.70 3.34
C ARG A 104 5.59 3.99 2.18
N ASN A 105 5.53 3.21 1.10
CA ASN A 105 6.37 3.40 -0.08
C ASN A 105 5.73 4.26 -1.19
N VAL A 106 4.49 4.69 -1.00
CA VAL A 106 3.73 5.53 -1.94
C VAL A 106 4.01 7.00 -1.61
N ARG A 107 4.80 7.67 -2.44
CA ARG A 107 5.30 9.04 -2.20
C ARG A 107 4.39 10.16 -2.69
N GLY A 108 3.28 9.85 -3.36
CA GLY A 108 2.38 10.84 -3.93
C GLY A 108 0.97 10.28 -4.09
N ASP A 109 0.04 11.14 -4.50
CA ASP A 109 -1.38 10.81 -4.58
C ASP A 109 -1.77 10.40 -6.01
N GLY A 110 -2.78 9.54 -6.14
CA GLY A 110 -3.30 9.17 -7.46
C GLY A 110 -2.57 8.00 -8.14
N PRO A 111 -3.02 7.62 -9.35
CA PRO A 111 -2.62 6.39 -10.03
C PRO A 111 -1.14 6.34 -10.41
N ALA A 112 -0.52 7.47 -10.76
CA ALA A 112 0.89 7.54 -11.18
C ALA A 112 1.87 7.12 -10.06
N HIS A 113 1.46 7.28 -8.81
CA HIS A 113 2.26 6.94 -7.63
C HIS A 113 1.92 5.57 -7.06
N ARG A 114 1.06 4.77 -7.70
CA ARG A 114 0.75 3.40 -7.29
C ARG A 114 2.02 2.57 -7.15
N ARG A 115 2.15 1.86 -6.05
CA ARG A 115 3.25 0.91 -5.80
C ARG A 115 2.67 -0.37 -5.21
N PRO A 116 3.35 -1.52 -5.30
CA PRO A 116 2.99 -2.67 -4.50
C PRO A 116 2.84 -2.27 -3.03
N CYS A 117 1.76 -2.72 -2.39
CA CYS A 117 1.52 -2.43 -0.97
C CYS A 117 2.70 -2.89 -0.13
N PHE A 118 3.04 -2.09 0.88
CA PHE A 118 4.03 -2.48 1.87
C PHE A 118 3.46 -3.67 2.65
N ASN A 119 4.08 -4.83 2.45
CA ASN A 119 3.82 -6.01 3.26
C ASN A 119 4.92 -6.08 4.33
N PRO A 120 4.57 -5.95 5.62
CA PRO A 120 5.55 -6.13 6.68
C PRO A 120 6.09 -7.56 6.64
N CYS A 121 7.31 -7.71 7.15
CA CYS A 121 7.89 -9.03 7.30
C CYS A 121 7.07 -9.86 8.29
N PRO A 122 6.79 -11.14 7.96
CA PRO A 122 6.11 -12.02 8.90
C PRO A 122 6.93 -12.12 10.18
N ALA A 123 6.29 -12.21 11.34
CA ALA A 123 6.98 -12.22 12.63
C ALA A 123 8.01 -13.35 12.76
N ARG A 124 7.80 -14.45 12.02
CA ARG A 124 8.72 -15.58 11.93
C ARG A 124 9.06 -15.85 10.46
N PRO A 125 10.27 -16.33 10.15
CA PRO A 125 10.63 -16.76 8.80
C PRO A 125 9.63 -17.78 8.26
N VAL A 126 9.21 -17.60 7.00
CA VAL A 126 8.27 -18.52 6.35
C VAL A 126 8.96 -19.86 6.10
N VAL A 127 8.30 -20.97 6.37
CA VAL A 127 8.84 -22.28 6.02
C VAL A 127 8.94 -22.41 4.50
N CYS A 128 10.17 -22.48 3.99
CA CYS A 128 10.40 -22.62 2.56
C CYS A 128 10.29 -24.09 2.16
N LYS A 129 9.52 -24.37 1.10
CA LYS A 129 9.48 -25.70 0.48
C LYS A 129 10.90 -26.12 0.08
N ARG A 130 11.21 -27.40 0.29
CA ARG A 130 12.48 -27.99 -0.15
C ARG A 130 12.52 -27.95 -1.67
N SER A 131 13.62 -27.43 -2.22
CA SER A 131 13.82 -27.29 -3.66
C SER A 131 14.96 -28.19 -4.15
N PRO A 132 14.89 -28.71 -5.39
CA PRO A 132 15.98 -29.48 -5.97
C PRO A 132 17.18 -28.57 -6.29
N PRO A 133 18.40 -29.13 -6.46
CA PRO A 133 19.62 -28.35 -6.71
C PRO A 133 19.56 -27.42 -7.93
N SER A 134 18.74 -27.75 -8.93
CA SER A 134 18.51 -26.92 -10.12
C SER A 134 17.85 -25.56 -9.81
N GLN A 135 17.18 -25.44 -8.67
CA GLN A 135 16.56 -24.18 -8.23
C GLN A 135 17.46 -23.34 -7.31
N ASN A 136 18.65 -23.87 -6.96
CA ASN A 136 19.61 -23.14 -6.16
C ASN A 136 20.01 -21.85 -6.87
N ILE A 137 20.06 -20.76 -6.12
CA ILE A 137 20.34 -19.44 -6.63
C ILE A 137 21.63 -18.89 -6.05
N CYS A 138 22.42 -18.26 -6.91
CA CYS A 138 23.54 -17.45 -6.45
C CYS A 138 23.04 -16.07 -6.08
N VAL A 139 23.45 -15.61 -4.89
CA VAL A 139 23.12 -14.27 -4.41
C VAL A 139 24.39 -13.54 -4.02
N ARG A 140 24.37 -12.23 -4.25
CA ARG A 140 25.46 -11.29 -3.95
C ARG A 140 24.98 -10.25 -2.94
N SER A 141 25.82 -9.87 -2.00
CA SER A 141 25.55 -8.80 -1.05
C SER A 141 25.34 -7.46 -1.78
N ARG A 142 24.57 -6.55 -1.19
CA ARG A 142 24.30 -5.24 -1.82
C ARG A 142 25.58 -4.41 -2.07
N ASN A 143 26.61 -4.56 -1.24
CA ASN A 143 27.93 -3.95 -1.43
C ASN A 143 28.79 -4.65 -2.51
N GLY A 144 28.32 -5.77 -3.06
CA GLY A 144 28.96 -6.49 -4.16
C GLY A 144 30.15 -7.37 -3.80
N ARG A 145 30.55 -7.43 -2.53
CA ARG A 145 31.77 -8.14 -2.09
C ARG A 145 31.55 -9.63 -1.84
N GLN A 146 30.43 -10.01 -1.26
CA GLN A 146 30.18 -11.38 -0.81
C GLN A 146 29.14 -12.08 -1.67
N CYS A 147 29.37 -13.36 -1.95
CA CYS A 147 28.49 -14.25 -2.68
C CYS A 147 28.19 -15.50 -1.84
N LYS A 148 26.99 -16.06 -2.00
CA LYS A 148 26.59 -17.34 -1.41
C LYS A 148 25.49 -18.00 -2.23
N VAL A 149 25.26 -19.28 -1.98
CA VAL A 149 24.19 -20.04 -2.62
C VAL A 149 23.03 -20.24 -1.65
N LEU A 150 21.81 -19.97 -2.12
CA LEU A 150 20.57 -20.23 -1.41
C LEU A 150 19.74 -21.26 -2.18
N ALA A 151 18.88 -21.98 -1.48
CA ALA A 151 18.10 -23.06 -2.08
C ALA A 151 17.06 -22.55 -3.09
N ASN A 152 16.46 -21.39 -2.81
CA ASN A 152 15.41 -20.80 -3.63
C ASN A 152 15.11 -19.33 -3.24
N THR A 153 14.15 -18.71 -3.93
CA THR A 153 13.69 -17.33 -3.67
C THR A 153 13.05 -17.15 -2.30
N CYS A 154 12.41 -18.17 -1.72
CA CYS A 154 11.80 -18.06 -0.40
C CYS A 154 12.89 -17.81 0.66
N GLN A 155 14.00 -18.55 0.62
CA GLN A 155 15.12 -18.32 1.53
C GLN A 155 15.72 -16.92 1.37
N LEU A 156 15.85 -16.43 0.13
CA LEU A 156 16.31 -15.06 -0.13
C LEU A 156 15.36 -14.02 0.50
N ARG A 157 14.05 -14.20 0.35
CA ARG A 157 13.04 -13.31 0.95
C ARG A 157 13.15 -13.32 2.46
N ASN A 158 13.20 -14.50 3.10
CA ASN A 158 13.35 -14.62 4.55
C ASN A 158 14.61 -13.91 5.07
N GLN A 159 15.76 -14.11 4.41
CA GLN A 159 17.00 -13.45 4.79
C GLN A 159 16.93 -11.93 4.66
N ASN A 160 16.35 -11.43 3.56
CA ASN A 160 16.26 -9.99 3.30
C ASN A 160 15.18 -9.30 4.16
N CYS A 161 14.14 -10.01 4.57
CA CYS A 161 13.00 -9.39 5.23
C CYS A 161 13.40 -8.79 6.59
N HIS A 162 14.11 -9.58 7.41
CA HIS A 162 14.53 -9.15 8.74
C HIS A 162 15.89 -8.45 8.74
N SER A 163 16.54 -8.34 7.58
CA SER A 163 17.82 -7.66 7.44
C SER A 163 17.64 -6.17 7.20
N GLN A 164 18.58 -5.37 7.69
CA GLN A 164 18.68 -3.97 7.29
C GLN A 164 18.93 -3.86 5.78
N PRO A 165 18.37 -2.85 5.06
CA PRO A 165 18.49 -2.75 3.60
C PRO A 165 19.91 -2.82 3.03
N ARG A 166 20.91 -2.34 3.78
CA ARG A 166 22.34 -2.40 3.42
C ARG A 166 22.92 -3.82 3.42
N ASN A 167 22.33 -4.72 4.21
CA ASN A 167 22.75 -6.11 4.38
C ASN A 167 21.96 -7.07 3.48
N ASN A 168 21.09 -6.54 2.62
CA ASN A 168 20.28 -7.36 1.73
C ASN A 168 21.12 -8.04 0.66
N TRP A 169 20.67 -9.21 0.25
CA TRP A 169 21.22 -10.01 -0.82
C TRP A 169 20.41 -9.81 -2.10
N LEU A 170 21.07 -9.86 -3.24
CA LEU A 170 20.48 -9.73 -4.57
C LEU A 170 20.79 -10.98 -5.37
N ARG A 171 19.84 -11.47 -6.16
CA ARG A 171 20.13 -12.53 -7.13
C ARG A 171 21.20 -12.05 -8.10
N THR A 172 22.12 -12.94 -8.42
CA THR A 172 23.20 -12.68 -9.39
C THR A 172 23.46 -13.92 -10.23
N ASP A 173 24.28 -13.76 -11.27
CA ASP A 173 24.79 -14.84 -12.10
C ASP A 173 25.45 -15.95 -11.26
N ARG A 174 25.08 -17.22 -11.53
CA ARG A 174 25.60 -18.42 -10.86
C ARG A 174 27.12 -18.50 -10.89
N ARG A 175 27.74 -18.01 -11.97
CA ARG A 175 29.20 -18.01 -12.16
C ARG A 175 29.93 -17.22 -11.08
N ARG A 176 29.30 -16.21 -10.46
CA ARG A 176 29.92 -15.44 -9.37
C ARG A 176 30.10 -16.22 -8.07
N CYS A 177 29.28 -17.25 -7.87
CA CYS A 177 29.41 -18.13 -6.72
C CYS A 177 30.42 -19.26 -6.95
N GLY A 178 30.91 -19.48 -8.18
CA GLY A 178 31.85 -20.55 -8.50
C GLY A 178 31.41 -21.91 -7.98
N GLN A 179 32.28 -22.53 -7.20
CA GLN A 179 32.10 -23.86 -6.61
C GLN A 179 31.28 -23.86 -5.31
N LEU A 180 30.81 -22.70 -4.83
CA LEU A 180 29.98 -22.64 -3.62
C LEU A 180 28.72 -23.50 -3.78
N GLN A 181 28.41 -24.22 -2.71
CA GLN A 181 27.27 -25.09 -2.54
C GLN A 181 26.28 -24.53 -1.51
N LEU A 182 25.11 -25.16 -1.43
CA LEU A 182 24.10 -24.80 -0.47
C LEU A 182 24.59 -25.10 0.96
N GLY A 183 24.55 -24.11 1.84
CA GLY A 183 25.00 -24.24 3.23
C GLY A 183 26.38 -23.65 3.50
N ASP A 184 27.17 -23.40 2.46
CA ASP A 184 28.46 -22.74 2.59
C ASP A 184 28.31 -21.32 3.18
N LYS A 185 29.30 -20.94 3.99
CA LYS A 185 29.39 -19.57 4.51
C LYS A 185 29.59 -18.59 3.34
N PRO A 186 29.14 -17.32 3.47
CA PRO A 186 29.37 -16.33 2.42
C PRO A 186 30.87 -16.11 2.18
N GLN A 187 31.28 -16.13 0.90
CA GLN A 187 32.67 -15.95 0.46
C GLN A 187 32.78 -14.76 -0.49
N GLU A 188 33.99 -14.35 -0.85
CA GLU A 188 34.20 -13.31 -1.85
C GLU A 188 33.60 -13.72 -3.21
N CYS A 189 32.93 -12.79 -3.88
CA CYS A 189 32.37 -13.04 -5.21
C CYS A 189 33.47 -13.20 -6.26
N ILE A 190 33.35 -14.22 -7.10
CA ILE A 190 34.19 -14.35 -8.29
C ILE A 190 33.88 -13.21 -9.27
N ARG A 191 34.95 -12.60 -9.79
CA ARG A 191 34.87 -11.57 -10.82
C ARG A 191 34.51 -12.23 -12.15
N VAL A 192 33.24 -12.11 -12.52
CA VAL A 192 32.76 -12.51 -13.85
C VAL A 192 32.82 -11.30 -14.77
N PRO A 193 33.44 -11.41 -15.96
CA PRO A 193 33.44 -10.34 -16.97
C PRO A 193 32.02 -9.84 -17.21
N VAL A 194 31.83 -8.53 -17.07
CA VAL A 194 30.56 -7.91 -17.43
C VAL A 194 30.46 -8.01 -18.94
N ARG A 195 29.49 -8.78 -19.45
CA ARG A 195 29.08 -8.62 -20.84
C ARG A 195 28.54 -7.20 -20.94
N THR A 196 29.33 -6.29 -21.50
CA THR A 196 28.84 -5.05 -22.05
C THR A 196 27.87 -5.45 -23.17
N SER A 197 26.59 -5.64 -22.82
CA SER A 197 25.57 -5.56 -23.86
C SER A 197 25.73 -4.18 -24.49
N PRO A 198 25.94 -4.08 -25.81
CA PRO A 198 25.86 -2.80 -26.48
C PRO A 198 24.50 -2.22 -26.12
N ARG A 199 24.51 -1.09 -25.42
CA ARG A 199 23.31 -0.32 -25.10
C ARG A 199 22.66 -0.03 -26.44
N THR A 200 21.61 -0.77 -26.78
CA THR A 200 20.79 -0.47 -27.95
C THR A 200 20.22 0.91 -27.69
N THR A 201 20.86 1.93 -28.25
CA THR A 201 20.26 3.24 -28.41
C THR A 201 19.00 2.99 -29.23
N ARG A 202 17.87 3.06 -28.53
CA ARG A 202 16.53 2.95 -29.10
C ARG A 202 16.44 4.06 -30.16
N ARG A 203 16.69 3.68 -31.42
CA ARG A 203 16.52 4.53 -32.59
C ARG A 203 15.10 5.10 -32.53
N PRO A 204 14.89 6.44 -32.60
CA PRO A 204 13.55 6.99 -32.64
C PRO A 204 12.83 6.39 -33.85
N ARG A 205 11.71 5.72 -33.58
CA ARG A 205 10.82 5.17 -34.60
C ARG A 205 10.17 6.36 -35.28
N SER A 206 10.68 6.72 -36.45
CA SER A 206 10.00 7.62 -37.38
C SER A 206 8.62 7.03 -37.68
N THR A 207 7.60 7.83 -37.39
CA THR A 207 6.22 7.68 -37.81
C THR A 207 6.13 7.57 -39.33
N PRO A 208 5.46 6.55 -39.91
CA PRO A 208 5.07 6.60 -41.30
C PRO A 208 3.87 7.54 -41.44
N SER A 209 4.03 8.60 -42.22
CA SER A 209 2.92 9.45 -42.70
C SER A 209 1.99 8.63 -43.59
N PRO A 210 0.67 8.93 -43.61
CA PRO A 210 -0.31 8.17 -44.38
C PRO A 210 -0.12 8.38 -45.89
N ARG A 211 -0.12 7.28 -46.63
CA ARG A 211 -0.10 7.25 -48.10
C ARG A 211 -1.48 7.65 -48.62
N SER A 212 -1.54 8.75 -49.36
CA SER A 212 -2.72 9.17 -50.12
C SER A 212 -3.21 8.05 -51.05
N THR A 213 -4.47 7.67 -50.89
CA THR A 213 -5.24 6.87 -51.86
C THR A 213 -5.53 7.74 -53.07
N THR A 214 -4.95 7.38 -54.21
CA THR A 214 -5.30 7.94 -55.51
C THR A 214 -6.61 7.30 -55.98
N THR A 215 -7.60 8.14 -56.23
CA THR A 215 -8.88 7.83 -56.87
C THR A 215 -8.63 7.46 -58.33
N THR A 216 -8.92 6.22 -58.73
CA THR A 216 -8.99 5.87 -60.16
C THR A 216 -10.44 5.72 -60.55
N THR A 217 -10.94 6.78 -61.19
CA THR A 217 -12.21 6.85 -61.91
C THR A 217 -12.07 5.97 -63.16
N ALA A 218 -12.80 4.84 -63.22
CA ALA A 218 -13.00 4.10 -64.46
C ALA A 218 -14.34 4.52 -65.05
N ARG A 219 -14.25 5.07 -66.27
CA ARG A 219 -15.29 5.69 -67.07
C ARG A 219 -15.93 4.64 -67.97
N SER A 220 -17.25 4.72 -68.09
CA SER A 220 -18.08 4.04 -69.08
C SER A 220 -17.70 4.43 -70.50
N VAL A 221 -17.65 3.45 -71.42
CA VAL A 221 -18.31 3.39 -72.74
C VAL A 221 -18.47 1.90 -73.10
#